data_AF-A0A9Q8XKW4-F1
#
_entry.id   AF-A0A9Q8XKW4-F1
#
_cell.length_a   1.000
_cell.length_b   1.000
_cell.length_c   1.000
_cell.angle_alpha   90.00
_cell.angle_beta   90.00
_cell.angle_gamma   90.00
#
_symmetry.space_group_name_H-M   'P 1'
#
loop_
_entity.id
_entity.type
_entity.pdbx_description
1 polymer ?
#
loop_
_entity_poly.entity_id
_entity_poly.type
_entity_poly.pdbx_seq_one_letter_code
_entity_poly.pdbx_strand_id
1 'polypeptide(L)'
;MTENIDSIIEQITSQIEDSPIKNLLASALTVTLDKQKSTLEELIAARNNGDLTDEEFELEITREKQIAEAEMLTWQISAKSEVQKIVNKTFSALVNTLV
;
A
#
# COMPACT_ATOMS: atom_id res chain seq x y z
N MET A 1 7.35 32.29 -18.55
CA MET A 1 6.35 31.86 -17.54
C MET A 1 5.97 30.40 -17.77
N THR A 2 5.60 30.01 -18.99
CA THR A 2 5.37 28.61 -19.38
C THR A 2 6.58 27.70 -19.14
N GLU A 3 7.78 28.12 -19.57
CA GLU A 3 9.04 27.40 -19.29
C GLU A 3 9.34 27.21 -17.79
N ASN A 4 8.82 28.09 -16.92
CA ASN A 4 9.00 28.00 -15.47
C ASN A 4 7.98 27.03 -14.84
N ILE A 5 6.78 26.95 -15.39
CA ILE A 5 5.76 25.96 -15.01
C ILE A 5 6.22 24.55 -15.38
N ASP A 6 6.73 24.36 -16.61
CA ASP A 6 7.20 23.05 -17.08
C ASP A 6 8.37 22.54 -16.23
N SER A 7 9.31 23.42 -15.88
CA SER A 7 10.43 23.08 -14.98
C SER A 7 9.99 22.68 -13.57
N ILE A 8 8.96 23.34 -13.02
CA ILE A 8 8.40 22.98 -11.70
C ILE A 8 7.71 21.62 -11.76
N ILE A 9 6.98 21.34 -12.84
CA ILE A 9 6.35 20.03 -13.05
C ILE A 9 7.43 18.94 -13.10
N GLU A 10 8.47 19.10 -13.93
CA GLU A 10 9.58 18.14 -14.02
C GLU A 10 10.32 17.94 -12.69
N GLN A 11 10.55 19.01 -11.94
CA GLN A 11 11.24 18.93 -10.65
C GLN A 11 10.43 18.17 -9.60
N ILE A 12 9.09 18.25 -9.65
CA ILE A 12 8.23 17.54 -8.70
C ILE A 12 7.97 16.11 -9.15
N THR A 13 7.80 15.85 -10.46
CA THR A 13 7.61 14.48 -10.95
C THR A 13 8.84 13.61 -10.77
N SER A 14 10.05 14.15 -10.95
CA SER A 14 11.30 13.43 -10.64
C SER A 14 11.41 13.03 -9.17
N GLN A 15 10.94 13.87 -8.23
CA GLN A 15 10.88 13.52 -6.80
C GLN A 15 9.94 12.33 -6.50
N ILE A 16 8.98 12.04 -7.39
CA ILE A 16 8.05 10.91 -7.26
C ILE A 16 8.68 9.64 -7.84
N GLU A 17 9.38 9.74 -8.98
CA GLU A 17 10.03 8.60 -9.63
C GLU A 17 11.04 7.91 -8.72
N ASP A 18 11.80 8.72 -7.95
CA ASP A 18 12.79 8.25 -6.98
C ASP A 18 12.19 8.03 -5.57
N SER A 19 10.88 8.25 -5.40
CA SER A 19 10.22 8.11 -4.10
C SER A 19 9.90 6.65 -3.76
N PRO A 20 10.04 6.26 -2.47
CA PRO A 20 9.52 4.99 -1.96
C PRO A 20 8.01 4.77 -2.21
N ILE A 21 7.24 5.83 -2.47
CA ILE A 21 5.82 5.77 -2.84
C ILE A 21 5.56 4.79 -3.98
N LYS A 22 6.46 4.72 -4.97
CA LYS A 22 6.29 3.88 -6.15
C LYS A 22 6.14 2.39 -5.80
N ASN A 23 6.82 1.95 -4.75
CA ASN A 23 6.83 0.56 -4.30
C ASN A 23 6.05 0.33 -3.00
N LEU A 24 5.47 1.39 -2.41
CA LEU A 24 4.87 1.36 -1.08
C LEU A 24 3.86 0.23 -0.91
N LEU A 25 2.90 0.09 -1.84
CA LEU A 25 1.87 -0.95 -1.75
C LEU A 25 2.41 -2.35 -1.98
N ALA A 26 3.39 -2.51 -2.87
CA ALA A 26 4.02 -3.81 -3.11
C ALA A 26 4.80 -4.28 -1.87
N SER A 27 5.62 -3.39 -1.29
CA SER A 27 6.34 -3.67 -0.05
C SER A 27 5.41 -3.94 1.13
N ALA A 28 4.33 -3.17 1.25
CA ALA A 28 3.31 -3.39 2.27
C ALA A 28 2.64 -4.76 2.13
N LEU A 29 2.26 -5.16 0.92
CA LEU A 29 1.66 -6.47 0.66
C LEU A 29 2.62 -7.60 1.01
N THR A 30 3.90 -7.50 0.62
CA THR A 30 4.91 -8.50 1.00
C THR A 30 4.99 -8.64 2.52
N VAL A 31 5.06 -7.53 3.26
CA VAL A 31 5.12 -7.57 4.73
C VAL A 31 3.86 -8.18 5.33
N THR A 32 2.67 -7.82 4.85
CA THR A 32 1.40 -8.41 5.32
C THR A 32 1.35 -9.91 5.05
N LEU A 33 1.72 -10.35 3.85
CA LEU A 33 1.73 -11.77 3.51
C LEU A 33 2.79 -12.57 4.27
N ASP A 34 3.97 -11.99 4.50
CA ASP A 34 5.03 -12.62 5.30
C ASP A 34 4.59 -12.83 6.75
N LYS A 35 3.82 -11.89 7.32
CA LYS A 35 3.22 -12.06 8.65
C LYS A 35 2.19 -13.18 8.67
N GLN A 36 1.35 -13.28 7.65
CA GLN A 36 0.30 -14.30 7.58
C GLN A 36 0.83 -15.70 7.28
N LYS A 37 2.03 -15.81 6.70
CA LYS A 37 2.62 -17.09 6.31
C LYS A 37 2.65 -18.11 7.45
N SER A 38 3.10 -17.73 8.64
CA SER A 38 3.15 -18.63 9.81
C SER A 38 1.75 -19.14 10.17
N THR A 39 0.77 -18.25 10.19
CA THR A 39 -0.63 -18.59 10.50
C THR A 39 -1.22 -19.55 9.46
N LEU A 40 -0.95 -19.32 8.17
CA LEU A 40 -1.42 -20.21 7.11
C LEU A 40 -0.76 -21.60 7.20
N GLU A 41 0.53 -21.68 7.53
CA GLU A 41 1.23 -22.93 7.77
C GLU A 41 0.64 -23.70 8.98
N GLU A 42 0.30 -22.99 10.05
CA GLU A 42 -0.37 -23.54 11.23
C GLU A 42 -1.77 -24.08 10.90
N LEU A 43 -2.57 -23.34 10.13
CA LEU A 43 -3.90 -23.79 9.68
C LEU A 43 -3.83 -25.04 8.81
N ILE A 44 -2.85 -25.11 7.89
CA ILE A 44 -2.63 -26.30 7.06
C ILE A 44 -2.27 -27.50 7.92
N ALA A 45 -1.38 -27.32 8.91
CA ALA A 45 -0.99 -28.39 9.82
C ALA A 45 -2.18 -28.88 10.66
N ALA A 46 -2.97 -27.97 11.22
CA ALA A 46 -4.15 -28.29 12.01
C ALA A 46 -5.20 -29.08 11.19
N ARG A 47 -5.45 -28.68 9.94
CA ARG A 47 -6.32 -29.44 9.03
C ARG A 47 -5.76 -30.86 8.76
N ASN A 48 -4.47 -30.97 8.46
CA ASN A 48 -3.85 -32.27 8.15
C ASN A 48 -3.85 -33.23 9.35
N ASN A 49 -3.81 -32.69 10.58
CA ASN A 49 -3.88 -33.46 11.80
C ASN A 49 -5.32 -33.84 12.20
N GLY A 50 -6.33 -33.28 11.51
CA GLY A 50 -7.74 -33.46 11.85
C GLY A 50 -8.22 -32.58 13.01
N ASP A 51 -7.42 -31.57 13.41
CA ASP A 51 -7.80 -30.59 14.43
C ASP A 51 -8.80 -29.56 13.90
N LEU A 52 -8.88 -29.40 12.57
CA LEU A 52 -9.88 -28.60 11.87
C LEU A 52 -10.60 -29.47 10.83
N THR A 53 -11.93 -29.32 10.78
CA THR A 53 -12.72 -29.78 9.62
C THR A 53 -12.44 -28.90 8.39
N ASP A 54 -12.83 -29.38 7.21
CA ASP A 54 -12.71 -28.59 5.97
C ASP A 54 -13.52 -27.28 6.04
N GLU A 55 -14.70 -27.29 6.68
CA GLU A 55 -15.51 -26.08 6.86
C GLU A 55 -14.84 -25.06 7.80
N GLU A 56 -14.27 -25.52 8.91
CA GLU A 56 -13.55 -24.65 9.85
C GLU A 56 -12.26 -24.09 9.22
N PHE A 57 -11.55 -24.89 8.44
CA PHE A 57 -10.37 -24.43 7.71
C PHE A 57 -10.71 -23.32 6.71
N GLU A 58 -11.76 -23.49 5.88
CA GLU A 58 -12.19 -22.46 4.93
C GLU A 58 -12.69 -21.18 5.62
N LEU A 59 -13.35 -21.31 6.76
CA LEU A 59 -13.73 -20.19 7.61
C LEU A 59 -12.49 -19.41 8.07
N GLU A 60 -11.47 -20.10 8.58
CA GLU A 60 -10.24 -19.47 9.06
C GLU A 60 -9.42 -18.84 7.92
N ILE A 61 -9.33 -19.49 6.75
CA ILE A 61 -8.70 -18.88 5.56
C ILE A 61 -9.42 -17.59 5.15
N THR A 62 -10.75 -17.60 5.19
CA THR A 62 -11.55 -16.40 4.91
C THR A 62 -11.28 -15.29 5.93
N ARG A 63 -11.17 -15.65 7.21
CA ARG A 63 -10.83 -14.73 8.29
C ARG A 63 -9.46 -14.10 8.09
N GLU A 64 -8.44 -14.90 7.78
CA GLU A 64 -7.08 -14.40 7.52
C GLU A 64 -7.06 -13.46 6.31
N LYS A 65 -7.77 -13.81 5.23
CA LYS A 65 -7.93 -12.90 4.09
C LYS A 65 -8.50 -11.54 4.49
N GLN A 66 -9.54 -11.51 5.33
CA GLN A 66 -10.15 -10.26 5.80
C GLN A 66 -9.18 -9.43 6.66
N ILE A 67 -8.34 -10.08 7.47
CA ILE A 67 -7.29 -9.40 8.24
C ILE A 67 -6.27 -8.76 7.29
N ALA A 68 -5.78 -9.49 6.27
CA ALA A 68 -4.86 -8.94 5.28
C ALA A 68 -5.48 -7.77 4.51
N GLU A 69 -6.76 -7.87 4.13
CA GLU A 69 -7.49 -6.78 3.47
C GLU A 69 -7.57 -5.55 4.37
N ALA A 70 -7.86 -5.71 5.66
CA ALA A 70 -7.90 -4.60 6.62
C ALA A 70 -6.53 -3.91 6.80
N GLU A 71 -5.45 -4.69 6.87
CA GLU A 71 -4.09 -4.14 6.89
C GLU A 71 -3.78 -3.35 5.61
N MET A 72 -4.12 -3.93 4.45
CA MET A 72 -3.88 -3.30 3.15
C MET A 72 -4.72 -2.03 2.95
N LEU A 73 -5.92 -1.94 3.51
CA LEU A 73 -6.72 -0.71 3.48
C LEU A 73 -5.99 0.45 4.18
N THR A 74 -5.31 0.18 5.29
CA THR A 74 -4.52 1.19 6.00
C THR A 74 -3.38 1.72 5.12
N TRP A 75 -2.69 0.83 4.40
CA TRP A 75 -1.64 1.20 3.46
C TRP A 75 -2.18 1.96 2.24
N GLN A 76 -3.35 1.59 1.72
CA GLN A 76 -4.01 2.31 0.63
C GLN A 76 -4.39 3.75 1.04
N ILE A 77 -4.91 3.93 2.26
CA ILE A 77 -5.21 5.27 2.79
C ILE A 77 -3.92 6.09 2.91
N SER A 78 -2.85 5.48 3.41
CA SER A 78 -1.53 6.12 3.54
C SER A 78 -0.99 6.54 2.16
N ALA A 79 -1.04 5.65 1.18
CA ALA A 79 -0.63 5.94 -0.20
C ALA A 79 -1.44 7.09 -0.79
N LYS A 80 -2.76 7.11 -0.58
CA LYS A 80 -3.63 8.21 -1.03
C LYS A 80 -3.26 9.54 -0.38
N SER A 81 -2.93 9.54 0.91
CA SER A 81 -2.47 10.73 1.62
C SER A 81 -1.17 11.28 1.04
N GLU A 82 -0.21 10.40 0.76
CA GLU A 82 1.07 10.79 0.16
C GLU A 82 0.89 11.39 -1.24
N VAL A 83 0.04 10.80 -2.09
CA VAL A 83 -0.33 11.39 -3.39
C VAL A 83 -0.96 12.78 -3.20
N GLN A 84 -1.85 12.95 -2.23
CA GLN A 84 -2.49 14.24 -1.97
C GLN A 84 -1.49 15.31 -1.51
N LYS A 85 -0.49 14.95 -0.69
CA LYS A 85 0.58 15.87 -0.28
C LYS A 85 1.37 16.37 -1.49
N ILE A 86 1.69 15.47 -2.42
CA ILE A 86 2.38 15.82 -3.67
C ILE A 86 1.54 16.81 -4.48
N VAL A 87 0.25 16.50 -4.71
CA VAL A 87 -0.66 17.40 -5.43
C VAL A 87 -0.67 18.79 -4.80
N ASN A 88 -0.83 18.87 -3.47
CA ASN A 88 -0.85 20.15 -2.76
C ASN A 88 0.48 20.91 -2.89
N LYS A 89 1.61 20.20 -2.82
CA LYS A 89 2.95 20.79 -3.01
C LYS A 89 3.12 21.34 -4.42
N THR A 90 2.69 20.61 -5.45
CA THR A 90 2.71 21.05 -6.85
C THR A 90 1.92 22.34 -7.04
N PHE A 91 0.67 22.37 -6.59
CA PHE A 91 -0.16 23.56 -6.75
C PHE A 91 0.35 24.75 -5.95
N SER A 92 0.90 24.51 -4.74
CA SER A 92 1.52 25.59 -3.96
C SER A 92 2.74 26.18 -4.66
N ALA A 93 3.59 25.32 -5.25
CA ALA A 93 4.76 25.76 -6.01
C ALA A 93 4.35 26.56 -7.25
N LEU A 94 3.37 26.08 -8.02
CA LEU A 94 2.85 26.77 -9.21
C LEU A 94 2.24 28.14 -8.88
N VAL A 95 1.47 28.24 -7.79
CA VAL A 95 0.90 29.53 -7.35
C VAL A 95 2.00 30.52 -6.99
N ASN A 96 3.05 30.09 -6.28
CA ASN A 96 4.18 30.96 -5.93
C ASN A 96 4.96 31.48 -7.15
N THR A 97 4.89 30.81 -8.29
CA THR A 97 5.53 31.27 -9.55
C THR A 97 4.68 32.26 -10.33
N LEU A 98 3.37 32.28 -10.07
CA LEU A 98 2.39 33.11 -10.78
C LEU A 98 2.10 34.44 -10.07
N VAL A 99 2.43 34.54 -8.78
CA VAL A 99 2.28 35.73 -7.94
C VAL A 99 3.65 36.37 -7.71
#